data_AF-A0A4Y6V1X1-F1
#
_entry.id   AF-A0A4Y6V1X1-F1
#
_cell.length_a   1.000
_cell.length_b   1.000
_cell.length_c   1.000
_cell.angle_alpha   90.00
_cell.angle_beta   90.00
_cell.angle_gamma   90.00
#
_symmetry.space_group_name_H-M   'P 1'
#
loop_
_entity.id
_entity.type
_entity.pdbx_description
1 polymer ?
#
loop_
_entity_poly.entity_id
_entity_poly.type
_entity_poly.pdbx_seq_one_letter_code
_entity_poly.pdbx_strand_id
1 'polypeptide(L)'
;MNLHEWTNAALRGEIVEDDVQHALWLLSNTPMLYDNGETIAVEDYMRGLEHQPPAAELEALGELYATAVAASRRFAEPAEFDRMQDVLSLQFDLWARGVLALPDWMNWFEGLAKGVVDLPVYDFDEVLGSAPEGFMIQDFHDELNYRLEDAPEDEWVLSHLDELYRRVGVTGKA
;
A
#
# COMPACT_ATOMS: atom_id res chain seq x y z
N MET A 1 -21.40 -0.29 9.14
CA MET A 1 -21.10 -1.07 7.92
C MET A 1 -19.71 -1.63 8.11
N ASN A 2 -19.45 -2.85 7.65
CA ASN A 2 -18.09 -3.42 7.74
C ASN A 2 -17.21 -2.99 6.56
N LEU A 3 -15.91 -3.29 6.63
CA LEU A 3 -14.93 -2.92 5.60
C LEU A 3 -15.27 -3.45 4.20
N HIS A 4 -15.83 -4.66 4.12
CA HIS A 4 -16.23 -5.25 2.84
C HIS A 4 -17.42 -4.50 2.22
N GLU A 5 -18.40 -4.11 3.03
CA GLU A 5 -19.53 -3.29 2.60
C GLU A 5 -19.08 -1.90 2.13
N TRP A 6 -18.15 -1.28 2.87
CA TRP A 6 -17.56 0.02 2.53
C TRP A 6 -16.81 -0.03 1.20
N THR A 7 -15.97 -1.05 1.01
CA THR A 7 -15.23 -1.27 -0.25
C THR A 7 -16.18 -1.41 -1.44
N ASN A 8 -17.25 -2.20 -1.28
CA ASN A 8 -18.23 -2.36 -2.35
C ASN A 8 -19.04 -1.08 -2.62
N ALA A 9 -19.34 -0.28 -1.60
CA ALA A 9 -20.01 1.02 -1.74
C ALA A 9 -19.11 2.04 -2.47
N ALA A 10 -17.82 2.09 -2.13
CA ALA A 10 -16.82 2.89 -2.84
C ALA A 10 -16.77 2.53 -4.33
N LEU A 11 -16.72 1.23 -4.67
CA LEU A 11 -16.74 0.78 -6.08
C LEU A 11 -18.00 1.18 -6.85
N ARG A 12 -19.13 1.36 -6.17
CA ARG A 12 -20.39 1.81 -6.79
C ARG A 12 -20.49 3.33 -6.86
N GLY A 13 -19.51 4.07 -6.34
CA GLY A 13 -19.56 5.53 -6.23
C GLY A 13 -20.56 6.04 -5.20
N GLU A 14 -20.94 5.20 -4.23
CA GLU A 14 -21.82 5.59 -3.12
C GLU A 14 -21.07 6.31 -2.01
N ILE A 15 -19.74 6.17 -1.99
CA ILE A 15 -18.81 6.92 -1.15
C ILE A 15 -18.07 7.90 -2.06
N VAL A 16 -17.89 9.13 -1.60
CA VAL A 16 -17.20 10.17 -2.35
C VAL A 16 -15.76 9.73 -2.61
N GLU A 17 -15.31 9.86 -3.85
CA GLU A 17 -13.96 9.42 -4.27
C GLU A 17 -12.86 10.08 -3.45
N ASP A 18 -12.99 11.37 -3.16
CA ASP A 18 -12.04 12.11 -2.29
C ASP A 18 -11.94 11.50 -0.88
N ASP A 19 -13.05 11.04 -0.31
CA ASP A 19 -13.05 10.41 1.02
C ASP A 19 -12.37 9.04 0.99
N VAL A 20 -12.57 8.27 -0.10
CA VAL A 20 -11.88 6.99 -0.34
C VAL A 20 -10.38 7.24 -0.51
N GLN A 21 -10.00 8.17 -1.37
CA GLN A 21 -8.61 8.54 -1.61
C GLN A 21 -7.93 8.98 -0.31
N HIS A 22 -8.60 9.81 0.49
CA HIS A 22 -8.04 10.31 1.75
C HIS A 22 -7.85 9.18 2.77
N ALA A 23 -8.82 8.27 2.89
CA ALA A 23 -8.69 7.12 3.77
C ALA A 23 -7.50 6.22 3.38
N LEU A 24 -7.29 5.99 2.08
CA LEU A 24 -6.17 5.20 1.56
C LEU A 24 -4.83 5.94 1.70
N TRP A 25 -4.82 7.25 1.46
CA TRP A 25 -3.64 8.10 1.66
C TRP A 25 -3.16 8.07 3.11
N LEU A 26 -4.08 8.04 4.08
CA LEU A 26 -3.74 7.91 5.49
C LEU A 26 -3.03 6.58 5.81
N LEU A 27 -3.28 5.50 5.06
CA LEU A 27 -2.59 4.22 5.25
C LEU A 27 -1.10 4.31 4.95
N SER A 28 -0.70 5.08 3.93
CA SER A 28 0.71 5.28 3.59
C SER A 28 1.35 6.40 4.41
N ASN A 29 0.61 7.45 4.78
CA ASN A 29 1.18 8.67 5.37
C ASN A 29 1.23 8.68 6.90
N THR A 30 0.24 8.08 7.58
CA THR A 30 0.22 8.06 9.06
C THR A 30 1.43 7.32 9.63
N PRO A 31 1.85 6.15 9.08
CA PRO A 31 3.06 5.47 9.53
C PRO A 31 4.33 6.33 9.53
N MET A 32 4.48 7.26 8.58
CA MET A 32 5.66 8.12 8.44
C MET A 32 5.90 9.06 9.63
N LEU A 33 4.91 9.22 10.51
CA LEU A 33 5.01 10.02 11.72
C LEU A 33 5.71 9.30 12.87
N TYR A 34 6.12 8.04 12.67
CA TYR A 34 6.67 7.16 13.69
C TYR A 34 8.00 6.57 13.24
N ASP A 35 8.92 6.40 14.19
CA ASP A 35 10.20 5.71 13.96
C ASP A 35 10.01 4.19 13.79
N ASN A 36 8.91 3.65 14.33
CA ASN A 36 8.62 2.23 14.34
C ASN A 36 7.11 1.95 14.46
N GLY A 37 6.74 0.68 14.25
CA GLY A 37 5.34 0.26 14.27
C GLY A 37 4.73 0.01 15.65
N GLU A 38 5.39 0.33 16.77
CA GLU A 38 4.97 -0.09 18.12
C GLU A 38 3.91 0.81 18.79
N THR A 39 3.81 2.07 18.36
CA THR A 39 3.01 3.08 19.08
C THR A 39 1.86 3.67 18.29
N ILE A 40 1.82 3.45 16.97
CA ILE A 40 0.72 3.89 16.11
C ILE A 40 -0.63 3.28 16.54
N ALA A 41 -1.68 4.08 16.58
CA ALA A 41 -3.01 3.68 17.02
C ALA A 41 -4.09 4.07 15.99
N VAL A 42 -5.28 3.47 16.12
CA VAL A 42 -6.42 3.73 15.21
C VAL A 42 -6.80 5.20 15.24
N GLU A 43 -6.72 5.81 16.42
CA GLU A 43 -7.04 7.22 16.64
C GLU A 43 -6.14 8.16 15.84
N ASP A 44 -4.92 7.75 15.52
CA ASP A 44 -3.98 8.58 14.75
C ASP A 44 -4.45 8.71 13.30
N TYR A 45 -4.93 7.62 12.71
CA TYR A 45 -5.59 7.63 11.40
C TYR A 45 -6.92 8.38 11.44
N MET A 46 -7.78 8.10 12.43
CA MET A 46 -9.10 8.72 12.54
C MET A 46 -9.02 10.24 12.72
N ARG A 47 -8.00 10.75 13.42
CA ARG A 47 -7.74 12.19 13.55
C ARG A 47 -7.23 12.83 12.26
N GLY A 48 -6.63 12.04 11.38
CA GLY A 48 -6.12 12.49 10.08
C GLY A 48 -7.22 12.68 9.03
N LEU A 49 -8.42 12.16 9.25
CA LEU A 49 -9.56 12.33 8.33
C LEU A 49 -9.93 13.81 8.17
N GLU A 50 -9.95 14.31 6.93
CA GLU A 50 -10.31 15.70 6.62
C GLU A 50 -11.79 16.01 6.91
N HIS A 51 -12.66 15.03 6.65
CA HIS A 51 -14.09 15.10 6.91
C HIS A 51 -14.51 14.08 7.95
N GLN A 52 -15.49 14.44 8.76
CA GLN A 52 -16.09 13.50 9.69
C GLN A 52 -16.97 12.52 8.90
N PRO A 53 -16.61 11.23 8.82
CA PRO A 53 -17.40 10.26 8.07
C PRO A 53 -18.74 10.02 8.77
N PRO A 54 -19.79 9.63 8.02
CA PRO A 54 -21.07 9.23 8.59
C PRO A 54 -20.92 8.08 9.60
N ALA A 55 -21.85 8.00 10.54
CA ALA A 55 -21.85 6.94 11.55
C ALA A 55 -21.85 5.52 10.96
N ALA A 56 -22.40 5.35 9.75
CA ALA A 56 -22.39 4.08 9.05
C ALA A 56 -20.99 3.64 8.61
N GLU A 57 -20.10 4.59 8.27
CA GLU A 57 -18.75 4.35 7.75
C GLU A 57 -17.67 4.30 8.84
N LEU A 58 -17.91 4.94 9.99
CA LEU A 58 -16.97 4.95 11.13
C LEU A 58 -16.52 3.55 11.54
N GLU A 59 -17.43 2.58 11.50
CA GLU A 59 -17.12 1.18 11.82
C GLU A 59 -16.15 0.57 10.80
N ALA A 60 -16.41 0.74 9.50
CA ALA A 60 -15.55 0.25 8.43
C ALA A 60 -14.16 0.90 8.43
N LEU A 61 -14.08 2.22 8.64
CA LEU A 61 -12.81 2.93 8.75
C LEU A 61 -12.05 2.52 10.01
N GLY A 62 -12.76 2.26 11.12
CA GLY A 62 -12.18 1.66 12.32
C GLY A 62 -11.57 0.29 12.05
N GLU A 63 -12.25 -0.58 11.30
CA GLU A 63 -11.73 -1.88 10.87
C GLU A 63 -10.50 -1.75 9.95
N LEU A 64 -10.55 -0.84 8.99
CA LEU A 64 -9.44 -0.55 8.08
C LEU A 64 -8.19 -0.12 8.85
N TYR A 65 -8.32 0.87 9.73
CA TYR A 65 -7.19 1.38 10.48
C TYR A 65 -6.73 0.43 11.59
N ALA A 66 -7.61 -0.40 12.14
CA ALA A 66 -7.21 -1.49 13.02
C ALA A 66 -6.34 -2.51 12.27
N THR A 67 -6.66 -2.79 11.00
CA THR A 67 -5.82 -3.63 10.12
C THR A 67 -4.46 -2.98 9.90
N ALA A 68 -4.40 -1.67 9.68
CA ALA A 68 -3.14 -0.93 9.54
C ALA A 68 -2.29 -0.96 10.81
N VAL A 69 -2.90 -0.79 11.98
CA VAL A 69 -2.20 -0.95 13.27
C VAL A 69 -1.68 -2.37 13.44
N ALA A 70 -2.48 -3.39 13.09
CA ALA A 70 -2.05 -4.79 13.19
C ALA A 70 -0.86 -5.10 12.27
N ALA A 71 -0.87 -4.61 11.02
CA ALA A 71 0.26 -4.71 10.11
C ALA A 71 1.50 -3.99 10.67
N SER A 72 1.33 -2.76 11.17
CA SER A 72 2.42 -1.98 11.79
C SER A 72 3.05 -2.72 12.97
N ARG A 73 2.23 -3.36 13.82
CA ARG A 73 2.71 -4.13 14.97
C ARG A 73 3.43 -5.41 14.56
N ARG A 74 3.03 -6.04 13.45
CA ARG A 74 3.70 -7.22 12.91
C ARG A 74 5.12 -6.88 12.43
N PHE A 75 5.28 -5.73 11.77
CA PHE A 75 6.55 -5.25 11.22
C PHE A 75 7.08 -4.08 12.04
N ALA A 76 7.12 -4.23 13.36
CA ALA A 76 7.48 -3.13 14.26
C ALA A 76 8.98 -2.83 14.28
N GLU A 77 9.84 -3.74 13.81
CA GLU A 77 11.28 -3.48 13.71
C GLU A 77 11.57 -2.40 12.64
N PRO A 78 12.48 -1.44 12.88
CA PRO A 78 12.65 -0.26 12.01
C PRO A 78 12.79 -0.59 10.52
N ALA A 79 13.67 -1.53 10.16
CA ALA A 79 13.89 -1.89 8.76
C ALA A 79 12.70 -2.59 8.08
N GLU A 80 11.87 -3.31 8.86
CA GLU A 80 10.65 -3.92 8.34
C GLU A 80 9.51 -2.90 8.27
N PHE A 81 9.47 -1.98 9.22
CA PHE A 81 8.52 -0.87 9.25
C PHE A 81 8.74 0.07 8.05
N ASP A 82 9.97 0.50 7.81
CA ASP A 82 10.35 1.31 6.65
C ASP A 82 9.94 0.62 5.33
N ARG A 83 10.16 -0.69 5.23
CA ARG A 83 9.75 -1.48 4.06
C ARG A 83 8.23 -1.54 3.92
N MET A 84 7.50 -1.68 5.02
CA MET A 84 6.03 -1.65 5.00
C MET A 84 5.53 -0.28 4.52
N GLN A 85 6.12 0.81 5.00
CA GLN A 85 5.77 2.17 4.58
C GLN A 85 5.97 2.38 3.08
N ASP A 86 7.10 1.91 2.57
CA ASP A 86 7.46 2.01 1.16
C ASP A 86 6.50 1.19 0.27
N VAL A 87 6.15 -0.03 0.69
CA VAL A 87 5.15 -0.85 -0.02
C VAL A 87 3.76 -0.20 0.00
N LEU A 88 3.32 0.35 1.13
CA LEU A 88 2.03 1.03 1.24
C LEU A 88 1.98 2.30 0.37
N SER A 89 3.10 3.03 0.29
CA SER A 89 3.24 4.19 -0.59
C SER A 89 3.12 3.78 -2.07
N LEU A 90 3.83 2.74 -2.49
CA LEU A 90 3.69 2.21 -3.85
C LEU A 90 2.27 1.71 -4.14
N GLN A 91 1.62 0.99 -3.22
CA GLN A 91 0.24 0.53 -3.40
C GLN A 91 -0.73 1.69 -3.59
N PHE A 92 -0.57 2.78 -2.84
CA PHE A 92 -1.36 3.99 -3.01
C PHE A 92 -1.18 4.59 -4.39
N ASP A 93 0.07 4.73 -4.87
CA ASP A 93 0.36 5.25 -6.20
C ASP A 93 -0.22 4.36 -7.32
N LEU A 94 -0.11 3.04 -7.18
CA LEU A 94 -0.68 2.10 -8.15
C LEU A 94 -2.21 2.16 -8.16
N TRP A 95 -2.85 2.33 -7.02
CA TRP A 95 -4.30 2.50 -6.95
C TRP A 95 -4.73 3.82 -7.59
N ALA A 96 -4.06 4.93 -7.27
CA ALA A 96 -4.35 6.25 -7.84
C ALA A 96 -4.17 6.30 -9.36
N ARG A 97 -3.25 5.48 -9.91
CA ARG A 97 -3.03 5.33 -11.36
C ARG A 97 -3.98 4.31 -12.02
N GLY A 98 -4.85 3.65 -11.25
CA GLY A 98 -5.78 2.63 -11.75
C GLY A 98 -5.14 1.27 -12.07
N VAL A 99 -3.92 1.02 -11.62
CA VAL A 99 -3.19 -0.25 -11.80
C VAL A 99 -3.59 -1.27 -10.72
N LEU A 100 -3.69 -0.83 -9.46
CA LEU A 100 -4.10 -1.68 -8.34
C LEU A 100 -5.60 -1.48 -8.05
N ALA A 101 -6.39 -2.55 -8.18
CA ALA A 101 -7.80 -2.50 -7.85
C ALA A 101 -8.01 -2.42 -6.32
N LEU A 102 -8.99 -1.64 -5.87
CA LEU A 102 -9.30 -1.48 -4.45
C LEU A 102 -9.54 -2.82 -3.72
N PRO A 103 -10.32 -3.78 -4.26
CA PRO A 103 -10.51 -5.08 -3.60
C PRO A 103 -9.23 -5.89 -3.45
N ASP A 104 -8.35 -5.82 -4.45
CA ASP A 104 -7.08 -6.52 -4.46
C ASP A 104 -6.17 -5.97 -3.36
N TRP A 105 -6.12 -4.63 -3.25
CA TRP A 105 -5.39 -3.97 -2.17
C TRP A 105 -5.94 -4.37 -0.79
N MET A 106 -7.26 -4.29 -0.58
CA MET A 106 -7.87 -4.64 0.71
C MET A 106 -7.58 -6.10 1.09
N ASN A 107 -7.72 -7.03 0.15
CA ASN A 107 -7.41 -8.44 0.38
C ASN A 107 -5.93 -8.67 0.72
N TRP A 108 -5.03 -8.03 -0.02
CA TRP A 108 -3.60 -8.11 0.22
C TRP A 108 -3.25 -7.56 1.61
N PHE A 109 -3.81 -6.41 1.98
CA PHE A 109 -3.53 -5.71 3.23
C PHE A 109 -4.06 -6.45 4.45
N GLU A 110 -5.27 -7.00 4.37
CA GLU A 110 -5.77 -7.92 5.38
C GLU A 110 -4.89 -9.17 5.51
N GLY A 111 -4.44 -9.72 4.37
CA GLY A 111 -3.52 -10.85 4.34
C GLY A 111 -2.20 -10.54 5.03
N LEU A 112 -1.67 -9.33 4.81
CA LEU A 112 -0.45 -8.83 5.43
C LEU A 112 -0.61 -8.76 6.96
N ALA A 113 -1.68 -8.13 7.44
CA ALA A 113 -1.96 -8.00 8.87
C ALA A 113 -2.20 -9.35 9.57
N LYS A 114 -2.83 -10.30 8.88
CA LYS A 114 -3.10 -11.66 9.38
C LYS A 114 -1.89 -12.60 9.26
N GLY A 115 -0.85 -12.18 8.53
CA GLY A 115 0.33 -13.00 8.30
C GLY A 115 0.21 -14.11 7.27
N VAL A 116 -0.77 -13.97 6.38
CA VAL A 116 -0.95 -14.82 5.21
C VAL A 116 -0.07 -14.34 4.06
N VAL A 117 0.16 -13.02 4.00
CA VAL A 117 1.04 -12.35 3.04
C VAL A 117 2.24 -11.80 3.80
N ASP A 118 3.43 -11.97 3.24
CA ASP A 118 4.66 -11.37 3.75
C ASP A 118 5.02 -10.11 2.94
N LEU A 119 5.78 -9.20 3.56
CA LEU A 119 6.31 -8.04 2.85
C LEU A 119 7.24 -8.51 1.72
N PRO A 120 7.13 -7.93 0.50
CA PRO A 120 8.07 -8.21 -0.57
C PRO A 120 9.50 -7.90 -0.13
N VAL A 121 10.42 -8.83 -0.36
CA VAL A 121 11.86 -8.64 -0.12
C VAL A 121 12.58 -8.71 -1.45
N TYR A 122 13.46 -7.74 -1.70
CA TYR A 122 14.28 -7.65 -2.89
C TYR A 122 15.76 -7.61 -2.53
N ASP A 123 16.56 -8.32 -3.32
CA ASP A 123 18.00 -8.12 -3.38
C ASP A 123 18.28 -7.20 -4.57
N PHE A 124 18.30 -5.89 -4.31
CA PHE A 124 18.49 -4.90 -5.38
C PHE A 124 19.89 -4.95 -5.99
N ASP A 125 20.89 -5.39 -5.23
CA ASP A 125 22.24 -5.58 -5.76
C ASP A 125 22.28 -6.75 -6.73
N GLU A 126 21.58 -7.84 -6.44
CA GLU A 126 21.43 -8.96 -7.38
C GLU A 126 20.72 -8.53 -8.67
N VAL A 127 19.66 -7.73 -8.55
CA VAL A 127 18.82 -7.33 -9.69
C VAL A 127 19.46 -6.22 -10.54
N LEU A 128 20.05 -5.21 -9.91
CA LEU A 128 20.59 -4.02 -10.58
C LEU A 128 22.12 -4.06 -10.75
N GLY A 129 22.80 -5.04 -10.14
CA GLY A 129 24.26 -5.16 -10.12
C GLY A 129 24.96 -4.26 -9.10
N SER A 130 24.34 -3.14 -8.73
CA SER A 130 24.67 -2.30 -7.58
C SER A 130 23.54 -1.31 -7.34
N ALA A 131 22.94 -1.35 -6.15
CA ALA A 131 21.94 -0.40 -5.73
C ALA A 131 22.55 0.68 -4.81
N PRO A 132 22.04 1.91 -4.85
CA PRO A 132 22.35 2.94 -3.85
C PRO A 132 22.07 2.48 -2.41
N GLU A 133 22.77 3.07 -1.44
CA GLU A 133 22.43 2.87 -0.03
C GLU A 133 21.03 3.42 0.26
N GLY A 134 20.20 2.61 0.93
CA GLY A 134 18.81 2.98 1.25
C GLY A 134 17.86 2.89 0.06
N PHE A 135 18.22 2.19 -1.02
CA PHE A 135 17.33 1.94 -2.15
C PHE A 135 16.15 1.06 -1.74
N MET A 136 14.94 1.51 -2.09
CA MET A 136 13.68 0.89 -1.67
C MET A 136 12.86 0.40 -2.88
N ILE A 137 11.72 -0.24 -2.61
CA ILE A 137 10.83 -0.78 -3.64
C ILE A 137 10.23 0.34 -4.50
N GLN A 138 9.94 1.50 -3.92
CA GLN A 138 9.47 2.65 -4.71
C GLN A 138 10.55 3.17 -5.67
N ASP A 139 11.81 3.26 -5.22
CA ASP A 139 12.93 3.61 -6.12
C ASP A 139 13.10 2.59 -7.25
N PHE A 140 12.94 1.30 -6.93
CA PHE A 140 12.99 0.23 -7.92
C PHE A 140 11.88 0.37 -8.96
N HIS A 141 10.65 0.68 -8.53
CA HIS A 141 9.52 0.95 -9.42
C HIS A 141 9.81 2.13 -10.36
N ASP A 142 10.33 3.24 -9.83
CA ASP A 142 10.66 4.42 -10.61
C ASP A 142 11.78 4.15 -11.63
N GLU A 143 12.83 3.42 -11.23
CA GLU A 143 13.92 3.01 -12.12
C GLU A 143 13.42 2.11 -13.28
N LEU A 144 12.53 1.16 -12.99
CA LEU A 144 11.93 0.32 -14.03
C LEU A 144 11.10 1.16 -15.01
N ASN A 145 10.24 2.07 -14.51
CA ASN A 145 9.46 2.94 -15.39
C ASN A 145 10.34 3.86 -16.23
N TYR A 146 11.39 4.44 -15.63
CA TYR A 146 12.34 5.29 -16.34
C TYR A 146 13.02 4.55 -17.51
N ARG A 147 13.40 3.27 -17.32
CA ARG A 147 13.96 2.46 -18.41
C ARG A 147 12.96 2.20 -19.53
N LEU A 148 11.68 2.01 -19.21
CA LEU A 148 10.63 1.82 -20.24
C LEU A 148 10.37 3.09 -21.07
N GLU A 149 10.71 4.28 -20.57
CA GLU A 149 10.60 5.51 -21.37
C GLU A 149 11.52 5.49 -22.61
N ASP A 150 12.72 4.91 -22.47
CA ASP A 150 13.69 4.77 -23.57
C ASP A 150 13.51 3.45 -24.36
N ALA A 151 13.14 2.37 -23.66
CA ALA A 151 12.93 1.05 -24.25
C ALA A 151 11.58 0.42 -23.82
N PRO A 152 10.45 0.80 -24.46
CA PRO A 152 9.11 0.35 -24.05
C PRO A 152 8.88 -1.17 -24.17
N GLU A 153 9.67 -1.86 -24.99
CA GLU A 153 9.57 -3.30 -25.23
C GLU A 153 10.65 -4.11 -24.49
N ASP A 154 11.35 -3.51 -23.51
CA ASP A 154 12.35 -4.22 -22.72
C ASP A 154 11.69 -5.32 -21.87
N GLU A 155 11.82 -6.57 -22.35
CA GLU A 155 11.24 -7.76 -21.72
C GLU A 155 11.75 -7.98 -20.28
N TRP A 156 12.99 -7.59 -19.99
CA TRP A 156 13.54 -7.75 -18.64
C TRP A 156 12.84 -6.78 -17.68
N VAL A 157 12.70 -5.52 -18.08
CA VAL A 157 12.04 -4.49 -17.26
C VAL A 157 10.57 -4.83 -17.05
N LEU A 158 9.87 -5.21 -18.13
CA LEU A 158 8.47 -5.61 -18.07
C LEU A 158 8.24 -6.82 -17.15
N SER A 159 9.14 -7.81 -17.19
CA SER A 159 9.06 -8.98 -16.30
C SER A 159 9.24 -8.61 -14.83
N HIS A 160 10.16 -7.70 -14.51
CA HIS A 160 10.38 -7.28 -13.12
C HIS A 160 9.24 -6.40 -12.60
N LEU A 161 8.66 -5.57 -13.47
CA LEU A 161 7.48 -4.77 -13.13
C LEU A 161 6.26 -5.66 -12.85
N ASP A 162 6.02 -6.67 -13.70
CA ASP A 162 4.95 -7.67 -13.47
C ASP A 162 5.16 -8.43 -12.15
N GLU A 163 6.39 -8.86 -11.86
CA GLU A 163 6.70 -9.51 -10.60
C GLU A 163 6.46 -8.58 -9.40
N LEU A 164 6.92 -7.34 -9.48
CA LEU A 164 6.70 -6.34 -8.44
C LEU A 164 5.23 -6.11 -8.18
N TYR A 165 4.45 -5.87 -9.23
CA TYR A 165 3.02 -5.64 -9.14
C TYR A 165 2.31 -6.83 -8.50
N ARG A 166 2.63 -8.07 -8.88
CA ARG A 166 2.07 -9.26 -8.23
C ARG A 166 2.42 -9.33 -6.74
N ARG A 167 3.66 -9.01 -6.36
CA ARG A 167 4.08 -9.04 -4.95
C ARG A 167 3.39 -7.98 -4.10
N VAL A 168 3.05 -6.82 -4.67
CA VAL A 168 2.29 -5.76 -3.98
C VAL A 168 0.78 -5.85 -4.19
N GLY A 169 0.28 -7.00 -4.68
CA GLY A 169 -1.15 -7.33 -4.65
C GLY A 169 -1.92 -7.08 -5.95
N VAL A 170 -1.28 -6.69 -7.05
CA VAL A 170 -1.96 -6.61 -8.35
C VAL A 170 -2.26 -8.04 -8.85
N THR A 171 -3.54 -8.39 -8.99
CA THR A 171 -3.96 -9.73 -9.45
C THR A 171 -4.45 -9.77 -10.91
N GLY A 172 -4.73 -8.60 -11.49
CA GLY A 172 -5.06 -8.43 -12.91
C GLY A 172 -3.82 -8.27 -13.81
N LYS A 173 -4.03 -8.22 -15.13
CA LYS A 173 -2.99 -7.73 -16.04
C LYS A 173 -2.87 -6.21 -15.83
N ALA A 174 -1.71 -5.76 -15.37
CA ALA A 174 -1.32 -4.36 -15.44
C ALA A 174 -1.17 -3.90 -16.89
#